data_AF-A0A8J5UGP6-F1
#
_entry.id   AF-A0A8J5UGP6-F1
#
_cell.length_a   1.000
_cell.length_b   1.000
_cell.length_c   1.000
_cell.angle_alpha   90.00
_cell.angle_beta   90.00
_cell.angle_gamma   90.00
#
_symmetry.space_group_name_H-M   'P 1'
#
loop_
_entity.id
_entity.type
_entity.pdbx_description
1 polymer ?
#
loop_
_entity_poly.entity_id
_entity_poly.type
_entity_poly.pdbx_seq_one_letter_code
_entity_poly.pdbx_strand_id
1 'polypeptide(L)'
;MVKKRNAPSGGFGAGSSSKMRKTANGTKFYAVQKGREPGIYLNYDECQAQTTGFPGAKFKSFLTREDARAYIAGNENPSADKDRPKFYAVAVGHVPGIYATWDETQPQVTEVAGPKHKRFNTQEDAEDFIRKNASPETCRRLGISLEKPQEYTGAAFEPVETSTKKVKAEPAPAPKAAPRAEPNHEESGNVLKIWTDGSSLANGQAGSRAGLGVYFGPNDKRNLAERLPGEPQTNQRAELMAILRALEIAPSTQDVQIVSDSQYSIKCVTQWGLSWEKNGWKTAAGGEVKNQDLVRGVLVRIKERDAARSKTSFQWVKGHASDYGNHQADYLANEGAKKSPVA
;
A
#
# COMPACT_ATOMS: atom_id res chain seq x y z
N MET A 1 -31.69 23.69 74.54
CA MET A 1 -31.48 24.38 73.25
C MET A 1 -30.71 23.46 72.32
N VAL A 2 -31.46 22.75 71.46
CA VAL A 2 -30.96 21.78 70.49
C VAL A 2 -30.72 22.51 69.18
N LYS A 3 -29.52 22.39 68.59
CA LYS A 3 -29.30 22.65 67.16
C LYS A 3 -28.49 21.50 66.57
N LYS A 4 -29.23 20.49 66.09
CA LYS A 4 -28.79 19.56 65.06
C LYS A 4 -28.41 20.36 63.81
N ARG A 5 -27.28 20.03 63.18
CA ARG A 5 -27.08 20.27 61.74
C ARG A 5 -26.53 19.00 61.12
N ASN A 6 -27.33 18.52 60.17
CA ASN A 6 -27.18 17.31 59.39
C ASN A 6 -25.94 17.35 58.50
N ALA A 7 -25.29 16.20 58.38
CA ALA A 7 -24.58 15.83 57.17
C ALA A 7 -25.57 15.57 56.03
N PRO A 8 -25.27 15.99 54.80
CA PRO A 8 -25.76 15.29 53.63
C PRO A 8 -24.58 14.61 52.91
N SER A 9 -24.80 13.34 52.65
CA SER A 9 -24.22 12.54 51.57
C SER A 9 -24.01 13.35 50.27
N GLY A 10 -22.76 13.42 49.81
CA GLY A 10 -22.42 13.50 48.39
C GLY A 10 -21.53 12.29 48.12
N GLY A 11 -21.99 11.25 47.44
CA GLY A 11 -22.42 11.31 46.06
C GLY A 11 -21.17 11.07 45.21
N PHE A 12 -20.95 9.81 44.84
CA PHE A 12 -19.97 9.42 43.82
C PHE A 12 -20.24 10.27 42.57
N GLY A 13 -19.45 11.33 42.39
CA GLY A 13 -19.42 12.09 41.17
C GLY A 13 -18.86 11.18 40.09
N ALA A 14 -19.76 10.64 39.28
CA ALA A 14 -19.45 10.00 38.02
C ALA A 14 -18.40 10.83 37.30
N GLY A 15 -17.18 10.28 37.21
CA GLY A 15 -16.11 10.82 36.41
C GLY A 15 -16.66 11.02 35.01
N SER A 16 -16.83 12.30 34.67
CA SER A 16 -17.35 12.80 33.41
C SER A 16 -16.71 11.99 32.29
N SER A 17 -17.56 11.17 31.67
CA SER A 17 -17.28 10.49 30.42
C SER A 17 -16.79 11.56 29.46
N SER A 18 -15.47 11.59 29.26
CA SER A 18 -14.81 12.47 28.31
C SER A 18 -15.41 12.14 26.95
N LYS A 19 -16.42 12.94 26.58
CA LYS A 19 -17.16 12.88 25.33
C LYS A 19 -16.14 12.71 24.24
N MET A 20 -16.08 11.48 23.74
CA MET A 20 -15.25 11.06 22.65
C MET A 20 -15.54 12.04 21.51
N ARG A 21 -14.62 12.97 21.26
CA ARG A 21 -14.67 13.81 20.06
C ARG A 21 -14.59 12.84 18.89
N LYS A 22 -15.75 12.51 18.31
CA LYS A 22 -15.88 11.83 17.01
C LYS A 22 -15.11 12.68 16.01
N THR A 23 -13.85 12.34 15.82
CA THR A 23 -13.01 12.88 14.77
C THR A 23 -13.12 11.87 13.63
N ALA A 24 -13.51 12.38 12.46
CA ALA A 24 -13.78 11.58 11.28
C ALA A 24 -12.56 10.69 10.93
N ASN A 25 -12.85 9.40 10.80
CA ASN A 25 -11.97 8.25 10.58
C ASN A 25 -10.72 8.53 9.73
N GLY A 26 -9.55 8.34 10.36
CA GLY A 26 -8.40 7.70 9.74
C GLY A 26 -8.19 6.35 10.44
N THR A 27 -7.92 5.29 9.68
CA THR A 27 -7.70 3.93 10.22
C THR A 27 -6.54 3.94 11.21
N LYS A 28 -6.81 3.68 12.51
CA LYS A 28 -5.77 3.61 13.54
C LYS A 28 -5.21 2.19 13.64
N PHE A 29 -3.91 2.08 13.87
CA PHE A 29 -3.22 0.84 14.18
C PHE A 29 -2.99 0.75 15.69
N TYR A 30 -3.41 -0.34 16.32
CA TYR A 30 -3.26 -0.55 17.75
C TYR A 30 -2.12 -1.53 17.99
N ALA A 31 -1.03 -1.06 18.60
CA ALA A 31 0.17 -1.85 18.83
C ALA A 31 0.21 -2.34 20.27
N VAL A 32 0.30 -3.65 20.47
CA VAL A 32 0.51 -4.28 21.78
C VAL A 32 1.96 -4.71 21.86
N GLN A 33 2.75 -4.00 22.67
CA GLN A 33 4.16 -4.33 22.96
C GLN A 33 4.24 -5.40 24.06
N LYS A 34 3.32 -5.37 25.03
CA LYS A 34 3.22 -6.38 26.09
C LYS A 34 1.75 -6.69 26.35
N GLY A 35 1.38 -7.95 26.24
CA GLY A 35 0.01 -8.46 26.37
C GLY A 35 -0.02 -9.97 26.22
N ARG A 36 -1.21 -10.56 26.13
CA ARG A 36 -1.39 -11.99 25.84
C ARG A 36 -0.73 -12.38 24.52
N GLU A 37 -0.98 -11.59 23.48
CA GLU A 37 -0.35 -11.71 22.17
C GLU A 37 0.17 -10.32 21.76
N PRO A 38 1.50 -10.10 21.72
CA PRO A 38 2.08 -8.89 21.19
C PRO A 38 1.92 -8.81 19.67
N GLY A 39 1.48 -7.66 19.15
CA GLY A 39 1.14 -7.54 17.73
C GLY A 39 0.50 -6.20 17.38
N ILE A 40 0.21 -6.02 16.09
CA ILE A 40 -0.50 -4.84 15.56
C ILE A 40 -1.92 -5.26 15.17
N TYR A 41 -2.90 -4.60 15.75
CA TYR A 41 -4.32 -4.84 15.53
C TYR A 41 -4.96 -3.68 14.76
N LEU A 42 -5.97 -3.99 13.95
CA LEU A 42 -6.68 -3.00 13.13
C LEU A 42 -7.90 -2.42 13.85
N ASN A 43 -8.35 -3.06 14.91
CA ASN A 43 -9.45 -2.59 15.74
C ASN A 43 -9.05 -2.55 17.22
N TYR A 44 -9.76 -1.72 17.97
CA TYR A 44 -9.51 -1.54 19.39
C TYR A 44 -9.92 -2.78 20.19
N ASP A 45 -10.97 -3.48 19.78
CA ASP A 45 -11.54 -4.61 20.51
C ASP A 45 -10.56 -5.80 20.56
N GLU A 46 -9.86 -6.10 19.46
CA GLU A 46 -8.78 -7.10 19.42
C GLU A 46 -7.61 -6.67 20.29
N CYS A 47 -7.17 -5.41 20.20
CA CYS A 47 -6.11 -4.88 21.06
C CYS A 47 -6.49 -4.96 22.54
N GLN A 48 -7.76 -4.68 22.86
CA GLN A 48 -8.30 -4.72 24.20
C GLN A 48 -8.37 -6.15 24.72
N ALA A 49 -8.73 -7.12 23.87
CA ALA A 49 -8.72 -8.54 24.21
C ALA A 49 -7.31 -9.04 24.59
N GLN A 50 -6.25 -8.46 24.02
CA GLN A 50 -4.87 -8.84 24.37
C GLN A 50 -4.31 -8.17 25.61
N THR A 51 -4.89 -7.04 26.04
CA THR A 51 -4.31 -6.19 27.09
C THR A 51 -5.12 -6.21 28.37
N THR A 52 -6.45 -6.39 28.29
CA THR A 52 -7.35 -6.34 29.44
C THR A 52 -7.08 -7.47 30.42
N GLY A 53 -6.74 -7.13 31.66
CA GLY A 53 -6.43 -8.10 32.72
C GLY A 53 -5.06 -8.76 32.59
N PHE A 54 -4.20 -8.33 31.66
CA PHE A 54 -2.83 -8.82 31.56
C PHE A 54 -1.88 -7.96 32.42
N PRO A 55 -1.13 -8.55 33.39
CA PRO A 55 -0.22 -7.79 34.25
C PRO A 55 0.87 -7.05 33.48
N GLY A 56 0.88 -5.72 33.59
CA GLY A 56 1.87 -4.86 32.95
C GLY A 56 1.72 -4.77 31.43
N ALA A 57 0.49 -4.86 30.91
CA ALA A 57 0.22 -4.66 29.49
C ALA A 57 0.73 -3.28 29.01
N LYS A 58 1.37 -3.26 27.84
CA LYS A 58 1.84 -2.05 27.16
C LYS A 58 1.26 -2.02 25.75
N PHE A 59 0.43 -1.03 25.47
CA PHE A 59 -0.15 -0.82 24.15
C PHE A 59 -0.33 0.66 23.85
N LYS A 60 -0.33 1.01 22.55
CA LYS A 60 -0.54 2.38 22.08
C LYS A 60 -1.15 2.36 20.68
N SER A 61 -1.94 3.38 20.35
CA SER A 61 -2.50 3.54 19.00
C SER A 61 -1.67 4.51 18.18
N PHE A 62 -1.57 4.23 16.88
CA PHE A 62 -0.77 4.97 15.91
C PHE A 62 -1.57 5.22 14.64
N LEU A 63 -1.20 6.28 13.92
CA LEU A 63 -1.82 6.59 12.62
C LEU A 63 -1.20 5.79 11.48
N THR A 64 0.04 5.30 11.65
CA THR A 64 0.76 4.50 10.66
C THR A 64 1.11 3.13 11.23
N ARG A 65 1.18 2.12 10.35
CA ARG A 65 1.54 0.76 10.75
C ARG A 65 3.03 0.70 11.11
N GLU A 66 3.84 1.54 10.51
CA GLU A 66 5.27 1.68 10.74
C GLU A 66 5.54 2.17 12.17
N ASP A 67 4.76 3.14 12.65
CA ASP A 67 4.83 3.60 14.05
C ASP A 67 4.40 2.50 15.01
N ALA A 68 3.31 1.79 14.70
CA ALA A 68 2.88 0.64 15.49
C ALA A 68 3.97 -0.44 15.57
N ARG A 69 4.66 -0.72 14.46
CA ARG A 69 5.78 -1.68 14.40
C ARG A 69 6.99 -1.20 15.20
N ALA A 70 7.38 0.06 15.04
CA ALA A 70 8.49 0.65 15.77
C ALA A 70 8.22 0.67 17.29
N TYR A 71 6.97 0.89 17.70
CA TYR A 71 6.56 0.78 19.10
C TYR A 71 6.73 -0.63 19.66
N ILE A 72 6.31 -1.65 18.92
CA ILE A 72 6.53 -3.04 19.32
C ILE A 72 8.03 -3.37 19.37
N ALA A 73 8.83 -2.80 18.47
CA ALA A 73 10.28 -2.96 18.43
C ALA A 73 11.04 -2.22 19.55
N GLY A 74 10.34 -1.49 20.43
CA GLY A 74 10.93 -0.85 21.62
C GLY A 74 11.07 0.67 21.54
N ASN A 75 10.71 1.30 20.41
CA ASN A 75 10.65 2.76 20.32
C ASN A 75 9.37 3.27 21.01
N GLU A 76 9.44 3.85 22.20
CA GLU A 76 8.23 4.24 22.94
C GLU A 76 7.42 5.37 22.27
N ASN A 77 8.03 6.15 21.37
CA ASN A 77 7.36 7.27 20.71
C ASN A 77 7.77 7.49 19.23
N PRO A 78 7.45 6.55 18.34
CA PRO A 78 7.90 6.58 16.95
C PRO A 78 7.24 7.70 16.14
N SER A 79 6.09 8.20 16.56
CA SER A 79 5.42 9.35 15.93
C SER A 79 6.01 10.72 16.31
N ALA A 80 7.00 10.78 17.22
CA ALA A 80 7.60 12.04 17.68
C ALA A 80 8.90 12.40 16.95
N ASP A 81 9.23 11.68 15.89
CA ASP A 81 10.36 12.00 15.03
C ASP A 81 10.23 13.43 14.48
N LYS A 82 11.18 14.29 14.85
CA LYS A 82 11.19 15.71 14.46
C LYS A 82 11.48 15.90 12.97
N ASP A 83 12.17 14.94 12.36
CA ASP A 83 12.61 14.95 10.97
C ASP A 83 11.58 14.30 10.04
N ARG A 84 10.46 13.80 10.59
CA ARG A 84 9.36 13.27 9.79
C ARG A 84 8.74 14.38 8.92
N PRO A 85 8.49 14.10 7.62
CA PRO A 85 7.79 15.03 6.76
C PRO A 85 6.41 15.39 7.33
N LYS A 86 6.16 16.69 7.41
CA LYS A 86 4.87 17.26 7.83
C LYS A 86 4.16 17.73 6.58
N PHE A 87 2.85 17.50 6.53
CA PHE A 87 2.02 17.93 5.41
C PHE A 87 1.08 19.02 5.89
N TYR A 88 1.24 20.23 5.37
CA TYR A 88 0.39 21.37 5.69
C TYR A 88 -0.61 21.58 4.56
N ALA A 89 -1.85 21.19 4.79
CA ALA A 89 -2.91 21.28 3.81
C ALA A 89 -3.58 22.66 3.89
N VAL A 90 -3.68 23.36 2.78
CA VAL A 90 -4.44 24.60 2.60
C VAL A 90 -5.57 24.33 1.62
N ALA A 91 -6.80 24.28 2.13
CA ALA A 91 -8.01 24.06 1.36
C ALA A 91 -8.65 25.38 0.87
N VAL A 92 -8.52 26.44 1.68
CA VAL A 92 -8.92 27.81 1.32
C VAL A 92 -7.79 28.74 1.77
N GLY A 93 -7.20 29.44 0.81
CA GLY A 93 -6.00 30.26 0.94
C GLY A 93 -5.72 31.02 -0.35
N HIS A 94 -4.66 31.84 -0.37
CA HIS A 94 -4.17 32.50 -1.60
C HIS A 94 -3.77 31.46 -2.65
N VAL A 95 -2.96 30.47 -2.23
CA VAL A 95 -2.70 29.26 -3.01
C VAL A 95 -3.09 28.04 -2.17
N PRO A 96 -4.23 27.40 -2.48
CA PRO A 96 -4.56 26.09 -1.94
C PRO A 96 -3.58 25.02 -2.43
N GLY A 97 -3.20 24.09 -1.56
CA GLY A 97 -2.19 23.06 -1.84
C GLY A 97 -1.71 22.33 -0.58
N ILE A 98 -0.74 21.43 -0.72
CA ILE A 98 -0.06 20.75 0.39
C ILE A 98 1.39 21.22 0.41
N TYR A 99 1.83 21.72 1.56
CA TYR A 99 3.17 22.28 1.76
C TYR A 99 3.97 21.42 2.75
N ALA A 100 5.29 21.44 2.61
CA ALA A 100 6.19 20.67 3.47
C ALA A 100 6.52 21.43 4.78
N THR A 101 6.44 22.76 4.75
CA THR A 101 6.83 23.62 5.87
C THR A 101 5.75 24.64 6.24
N TRP A 102 5.78 25.09 7.49
CA TRP A 102 4.90 26.18 7.94
C TRP A 102 5.27 27.50 7.27
N ASP A 103 6.55 27.76 7.02
CA ASP A 103 7.03 29.00 6.40
C ASP A 103 6.45 29.19 4.99
N GLU A 104 6.26 28.10 4.23
CA GLU A 104 5.56 28.13 2.94
C GLU A 104 4.03 28.25 3.08
N THR A 105 3.47 27.69 4.14
CA THR A 105 2.02 27.62 4.39
C THR A 105 1.45 28.95 4.89
N GLN A 106 2.17 29.59 5.81
CA GLN A 106 1.75 30.81 6.49
C GLN A 106 1.33 31.93 5.52
N PRO A 107 2.12 32.29 4.49
CA PRO A 107 1.72 33.32 3.54
C PRO A 107 0.47 32.96 2.73
N GLN A 108 0.06 31.68 2.69
CA GLN A 108 -1.15 31.25 1.96
C GLN A 108 -2.43 31.43 2.76
N VAL A 109 -2.35 31.59 4.07
CA VAL A 109 -3.51 31.62 4.97
C VAL A 109 -3.65 32.95 5.69
N THR A 110 -2.56 33.72 5.80
CA THR A 110 -2.55 35.06 6.35
C THR A 110 -3.36 36.01 5.47
N GLU A 111 -4.22 36.83 6.10
CA GLU A 111 -5.07 37.85 5.45
C GLU A 111 -6.10 37.32 4.44
N VAL A 112 -6.31 36.00 4.37
CA VAL A 112 -7.39 35.39 3.58
C VAL A 112 -8.69 35.40 4.37
N ALA A 113 -9.81 35.74 3.72
CA ALA A 113 -11.13 35.65 4.34
C ALA A 113 -11.56 34.17 4.47
N GLY A 114 -11.68 33.68 5.71
CA GLY A 114 -12.13 32.31 6.02
C GLY A 114 -11.14 31.22 5.58
N PRO A 115 -9.85 31.29 5.98
CA PRO A 115 -8.86 30.31 5.55
C PRO A 115 -9.17 28.95 6.17
N LYS A 116 -8.99 27.89 5.39
CA LYS A 116 -9.15 26.51 5.85
C LYS A 116 -7.83 25.79 5.65
N HIS A 117 -7.09 25.60 6.73
CA HIS A 117 -5.81 24.90 6.69
C HIS A 117 -5.63 24.00 7.91
N LYS A 118 -4.83 22.94 7.78
CA LYS A 118 -4.51 22.01 8.86
C LYS A 118 -3.22 21.24 8.58
N ARG A 119 -2.49 20.90 9.63
CA ARG A 119 -1.29 20.05 9.56
C ARG A 119 -1.66 18.58 9.76
N PHE A 120 -1.01 17.71 8.99
CA PHE A 120 -1.15 16.26 8.99
C PHE A 120 0.22 15.58 9.06
N ASN A 121 0.20 14.33 9.51
CA ASN A 121 1.38 13.47 9.55
C ASN A 121 1.44 12.52 8.34
N THR A 122 0.41 12.49 7.51
CA THR A 122 0.34 11.73 6.25
C THR A 122 -0.14 12.67 5.15
N GLN A 123 0.33 12.43 3.92
CA GLN A 123 -0.12 13.17 2.75
C GLN A 123 -1.58 12.85 2.43
N GLU A 124 -2.00 11.59 2.60
CA GLU A 124 -3.37 11.15 2.36
C GLU A 124 -4.38 11.91 3.23
N ASP A 125 -4.11 12.09 4.53
CA ASP A 125 -5.00 12.87 5.42
C ASP A 125 -5.06 14.36 5.00
N ALA A 126 -3.96 14.89 4.47
CA ALA A 126 -3.89 16.27 3.96
C ALA A 126 -4.73 16.44 2.68
N GLU A 127 -4.64 15.48 1.76
CA GLU A 127 -5.49 15.44 0.56
C GLU A 127 -6.97 15.25 0.93
N ASP A 128 -7.27 14.38 1.88
CA ASP A 128 -8.62 14.15 2.43
C ASP A 128 -9.22 15.42 3.01
N PHE A 129 -8.40 16.21 3.70
CA PHE A 129 -8.81 17.49 4.23
C PHE A 129 -9.12 18.49 3.12
N ILE A 130 -8.27 18.59 2.09
CA ILE A 130 -8.51 19.47 0.94
C ILE A 130 -9.77 19.03 0.21
N ARG A 131 -9.94 17.73 -0.07
CA ARG A 131 -11.13 17.17 -0.72
C ARG A 131 -12.44 17.57 -0.02
N LYS A 132 -12.44 17.59 1.31
CA LYS A 132 -13.63 17.92 2.13
C LYS A 132 -13.86 19.42 2.29
N ASN A 133 -12.84 20.25 2.14
CA ASN A 133 -12.89 21.66 2.57
C ASN A 133 -12.66 22.67 1.45
N ALA A 134 -12.07 22.26 0.33
CA ALA A 134 -11.76 23.10 -0.82
C ALA A 134 -12.90 23.09 -1.85
N SER A 135 -12.87 24.06 -2.77
CA SER A 135 -13.82 24.08 -3.89
C SER A 135 -13.56 22.92 -4.86
N PRO A 136 -14.56 22.42 -5.59
CA PRO A 136 -14.36 21.37 -6.59
C PRO A 136 -13.32 21.73 -7.64
N GLU A 137 -13.26 23.01 -8.03
CA GLU A 137 -12.25 23.55 -8.93
C GLU A 137 -10.85 23.49 -8.33
N THR A 138 -10.71 23.80 -7.04
CA THR A 138 -9.44 23.66 -6.31
C THR A 138 -8.99 22.20 -6.24
N CYS A 139 -9.90 21.27 -5.93
CA CYS A 139 -9.58 19.84 -5.94
C CYS A 139 -9.11 19.37 -7.32
N ARG A 140 -9.80 19.78 -8.39
CA ARG A 140 -9.40 19.48 -9.78
C ARG A 140 -8.03 20.08 -10.14
N ARG A 141 -7.79 21.34 -9.76
CA ARG A 141 -6.51 22.02 -9.98
C ARG A 141 -5.35 21.33 -9.25
N LEU A 142 -5.62 20.74 -8.10
CA LEU A 142 -4.64 20.00 -7.29
C LEU A 142 -4.53 18.51 -7.66
N GLY A 143 -5.30 18.02 -8.64
CA GLY A 143 -5.32 16.60 -9.00
C GLY A 143 -5.94 15.69 -7.91
N ILE A 144 -6.62 16.27 -6.92
CA ILE A 144 -7.25 15.52 -5.83
C ILE A 144 -8.64 15.09 -6.30
N SER A 145 -8.82 13.77 -6.49
CA SER A 145 -10.11 13.19 -6.90
C SER A 145 -11.23 13.63 -5.95
N LEU A 146 -12.41 13.96 -6.49
CA LEU A 146 -13.59 14.35 -5.70
C LEU A 146 -14.32 13.14 -5.10
N GLU A 147 -14.06 11.95 -5.62
CA GLU A 147 -14.63 10.70 -5.15
C GLU A 147 -13.70 10.09 -4.10
N LYS A 148 -14.24 9.73 -2.93
CA LYS A 148 -13.51 8.92 -1.95
C LYS A 148 -13.30 7.52 -2.55
N PRO A 149 -12.11 6.91 -2.41
CA PRO A 149 -11.97 5.47 -2.62
C PRO A 149 -13.02 4.75 -1.78
N GLN A 150 -13.77 3.87 -2.42
CA GLN A 150 -14.87 3.15 -1.79
C GLN A 150 -14.30 2.33 -0.61
N GLU A 151 -14.75 2.63 0.62
CA GLU A 151 -14.41 1.84 1.79
C GLU A 151 -14.88 0.40 1.54
N TYR A 152 -13.94 -0.54 1.53
CA TYR A 152 -14.25 -1.97 1.51
C TYR A 152 -14.88 -2.32 2.86
N THR A 153 -16.21 -2.26 2.94
CA THR A 153 -16.97 -2.78 4.07
C THR A 153 -16.93 -4.30 3.99
N GLY A 154 -16.22 -4.92 4.93
CA GLY A 154 -16.15 -6.37 5.07
C GLY A 154 -17.54 -6.98 5.13
N ALA A 155 -17.81 -7.91 4.20
CA ALA A 155 -18.84 -8.92 4.36
C ALA A 155 -18.14 -10.24 4.68
N ALA A 156 -18.60 -10.85 5.76
CA ALA A 156 -17.99 -11.97 6.47
C ALA A 156 -17.77 -13.22 5.61
N PHE A 157 -16.60 -13.85 5.79
CA PHE A 157 -16.45 -15.28 5.54
C PHE A 157 -16.64 -16.01 6.87
N GLU A 158 -17.76 -16.72 7.00
CA GLU A 158 -17.92 -17.79 7.97
C GLU A 158 -17.47 -19.15 7.37
N PRO A 159 -17.09 -20.11 8.23
CA PRO A 159 -15.95 -20.98 7.98
C PRO A 159 -16.37 -22.35 7.43
N VAL A 160 -15.46 -23.00 6.72
CA VAL A 160 -15.52 -24.46 6.54
C VAL A 160 -14.31 -25.07 7.22
N GLU A 161 -14.57 -25.65 8.38
CA GLU A 161 -13.75 -26.67 9.02
C GLU A 161 -13.66 -27.91 8.11
N THR A 162 -12.54 -28.63 8.15
CA THR A 162 -12.46 -29.92 8.84
C THR A 162 -11.06 -30.52 8.69
N SER A 163 -10.44 -30.80 9.84
CA SER A 163 -9.87 -32.09 10.28
C SER A 163 -9.12 -32.97 9.27
N THR A 164 -8.01 -33.65 9.55
CA THR A 164 -7.15 -33.92 10.72
C THR A 164 -6.10 -34.90 10.17
N LYS A 165 -4.83 -34.83 10.61
CA LYS A 165 -4.10 -35.98 11.20
C LYS A 165 -2.67 -35.61 11.62
N LYS A 166 -2.42 -35.90 12.90
CA LYS A 166 -1.14 -35.90 13.64
C LYS A 166 -0.15 -36.94 13.08
N VAL A 167 1.15 -36.73 13.37
CA VAL A 167 2.17 -37.61 14.04
C VAL A 167 3.56 -37.02 13.66
N LYS A 168 4.63 -36.91 14.46
CA LYS A 168 5.04 -36.93 15.89
C LYS A 168 6.55 -36.56 15.85
N ALA A 169 7.07 -35.98 16.94
CA ALA A 169 8.36 -35.25 17.01
C ALA A 169 9.68 -36.06 17.02
N GLU A 170 10.75 -35.39 16.52
CA GLU A 170 12.18 -35.26 16.94
C GLU A 170 13.08 -36.50 17.26
N PRO A 171 14.45 -36.40 17.27
CA PRO A 171 15.32 -35.21 17.40
C PRO A 171 16.58 -35.12 16.47
N ALA A 172 17.31 -34.00 16.56
CA ALA A 172 18.63 -33.74 15.95
C ALA A 172 19.79 -34.48 16.66
N PRO A 173 20.98 -34.63 16.01
CA PRO A 173 22.07 -33.66 16.23
C PRO A 173 22.99 -33.38 15.02
N ALA A 174 23.74 -32.27 15.08
CA ALA A 174 24.80 -31.84 14.16
C ALA A 174 26.21 -32.19 14.73
N PRO A 175 27.34 -31.72 14.16
CA PRO A 175 27.88 -31.76 12.79
C PRO A 175 29.32 -32.36 12.75
N LYS A 176 29.96 -32.52 11.56
CA LYS A 176 31.39 -32.19 11.31
C LYS A 176 31.90 -32.47 9.88
N ALA A 177 32.45 -31.41 9.28
CA ALA A 177 33.66 -31.26 8.44
C ALA A 177 33.82 -31.96 7.06
N ALA A 178 34.12 -31.10 6.06
CA ALA A 178 34.57 -31.31 4.67
C ALA A 178 36.02 -31.88 4.58
N PRO A 179 36.70 -32.12 3.40
CA PRO A 179 36.43 -31.58 2.04
C PRO A 179 36.78 -32.45 0.77
N ARG A 180 36.37 -31.92 -0.41
CA ARG A 180 36.99 -32.02 -1.77
C ARG A 180 36.70 -33.31 -2.60
N ALA A 181 36.35 -33.34 -3.90
CA ALA A 181 36.09 -32.37 -4.99
C ALA A 181 35.15 -33.01 -6.06
N GLU A 182 34.29 -32.16 -6.67
CA GLU A 182 33.57 -32.16 -7.98
C GLU A 182 33.09 -33.47 -8.67
N PRO A 183 31.99 -33.49 -9.47
CA PRO A 183 31.07 -32.45 -9.94
C PRO A 183 29.57 -32.75 -9.60
N ASN A 184 28.65 -31.92 -10.11
CA ASN A 184 27.18 -31.98 -10.00
C ASN A 184 26.60 -31.42 -8.70
N HIS A 185 25.81 -30.34 -8.81
CA HIS A 185 24.76 -30.08 -7.84
C HIS A 185 23.47 -29.66 -8.54
N GLU A 186 22.47 -30.50 -8.27
CA GLU A 186 21.08 -30.45 -8.67
C GLU A 186 20.35 -29.20 -8.14
N GLU A 187 19.26 -28.90 -8.84
CA GLU A 187 18.33 -27.79 -8.67
C GLU A 187 17.88 -27.56 -7.21
N SER A 188 18.21 -26.37 -6.68
CA SER A 188 17.38 -25.69 -5.68
C SER A 188 16.91 -24.37 -6.31
N GLY A 189 15.61 -24.30 -6.56
CA GLY A 189 14.94 -23.28 -7.38
C GLY A 189 15.04 -21.86 -6.83
N ASN A 190 15.91 -21.05 -7.44
CA ASN A 190 15.98 -19.62 -7.18
C ASN A 190 14.90 -18.89 -8.01
N VAL A 191 13.72 -18.69 -7.41
CA VAL A 191 12.64 -17.89 -8.02
C VAL A 191 13.14 -16.47 -8.22
N LEU A 192 13.17 -16.01 -9.47
CA LEU A 192 13.61 -14.66 -9.82
C LEU A 192 12.52 -13.64 -9.44
N LYS A 193 12.81 -12.83 -8.43
CA LYS A 193 11.93 -11.74 -8.01
C LYS A 193 12.16 -10.49 -8.88
N ILE A 194 11.09 -9.94 -9.43
CA ILE A 194 11.12 -8.80 -10.36
C ILE A 194 10.07 -7.79 -9.91
N TRP A 195 10.45 -6.54 -9.75
CA TRP A 195 9.54 -5.45 -9.39
C TRP A 195 9.15 -4.68 -10.63
N THR A 196 7.87 -4.33 -10.75
CA THR A 196 7.31 -3.63 -11.89
C THR A 196 6.41 -2.50 -11.42
N ASP A 197 6.51 -1.36 -12.09
CA ASP A 197 5.69 -0.19 -11.79
C ASP A 197 5.35 0.60 -13.07
N GLY A 198 4.23 1.33 -13.04
CA GLY A 198 3.79 2.22 -14.10
C GLY A 198 3.52 3.63 -13.58
N SER A 199 4.02 4.63 -14.30
CA SER A 199 3.79 6.04 -13.98
C SER A 199 3.15 6.76 -15.16
N SER A 200 2.30 7.74 -14.88
CA SER A 200 1.72 8.62 -15.89
C SER A 200 1.65 10.06 -15.43
N LEU A 201 2.38 10.94 -16.12
CA LEU A 201 2.26 12.38 -15.99
C LEU A 201 0.96 12.84 -16.66
N ALA A 202 0.21 13.71 -15.97
CA ALA A 202 -1.07 14.26 -16.43
C ALA A 202 -2.12 13.19 -16.84
N ASN A 203 -2.12 12.03 -16.18
CA ASN A 203 -2.97 10.87 -16.52
C ASN A 203 -4.44 11.26 -16.79
N GLY A 204 -4.94 10.88 -17.97
CA GLY A 204 -6.32 11.16 -18.39
C GLY A 204 -6.54 12.56 -18.96
N GLN A 205 -5.48 13.36 -19.14
CA GLN A 205 -5.52 14.67 -19.79
C GLN A 205 -4.79 14.67 -21.14
N ALA A 206 -5.07 15.66 -21.97
CA ALA A 206 -4.33 15.89 -23.21
C ALA A 206 -2.85 16.13 -22.89
N GLY A 207 -1.96 15.46 -23.63
CA GLY A 207 -0.53 15.51 -23.36
C GLY A 207 -0.06 14.57 -22.24
N SER A 208 -0.88 13.59 -21.83
CA SER A 208 -0.45 12.52 -20.92
C SER A 208 0.82 11.84 -21.43
N ARG A 209 1.75 11.56 -20.51
CA ARG A 209 2.98 10.82 -20.81
C ARG A 209 3.15 9.73 -19.78
N ALA A 210 3.15 8.48 -20.23
CA ALA A 210 3.27 7.34 -19.35
C ALA A 210 4.58 6.60 -19.59
N GLY A 211 5.12 6.00 -18.54
CA GLY A 211 6.36 5.23 -18.55
C GLY A 211 6.26 4.03 -17.64
N LEU A 212 7.12 3.05 -17.90
CA LEU A 212 7.17 1.80 -17.15
C LEU A 212 8.58 1.55 -16.61
N GLY A 213 8.61 0.95 -15.42
CA GLY A 213 9.83 0.54 -14.73
C GLY A 213 9.84 -0.95 -14.49
N VAL A 214 10.96 -1.60 -14.79
CA VAL A 214 11.21 -3.01 -14.43
C VAL A 214 12.54 -3.11 -13.72
N TYR A 215 12.52 -3.67 -12.52
CA TYR A 215 13.70 -3.78 -11.66
C TYR A 215 13.96 -5.24 -11.27
N PHE A 216 15.10 -5.76 -11.69
CA PHE A 216 15.59 -7.11 -11.40
C PHE A 216 16.54 -7.15 -10.19
N GLY A 217 17.12 -6.01 -9.81
CA GLY A 217 18.04 -5.90 -8.69
C GLY A 217 19.12 -4.82 -8.89
N PRO A 218 19.94 -4.55 -7.86
CA PRO A 218 20.98 -3.54 -7.95
C PRO A 218 21.98 -3.87 -9.06
N ASN A 219 22.29 -2.91 -9.92
CA ASN A 219 23.23 -3.05 -11.03
C ASN A 219 22.90 -4.16 -12.05
N ASP A 220 21.67 -4.68 -12.06
CA ASP A 220 21.25 -5.63 -13.07
C ASP A 220 21.04 -4.91 -14.42
N LYS A 221 21.75 -5.38 -15.46
CA LYS A 221 21.68 -4.82 -16.82
C LYS A 221 20.29 -4.95 -17.47
N ARG A 222 19.40 -5.77 -16.89
CA ARG A 222 18.01 -5.95 -17.32
C ARG A 222 17.06 -4.90 -16.78
N ASN A 223 17.50 -4.07 -15.83
CA ASN A 223 16.68 -2.97 -15.33
C ASN A 223 16.28 -2.03 -16.48
N LEU A 224 14.99 -1.71 -16.54
CA LEU A 224 14.39 -1.01 -17.67
C LEU A 224 13.60 0.20 -17.19
N ALA A 225 13.87 1.34 -17.83
CA ALA A 225 13.00 2.52 -17.83
C ALA A 225 12.58 2.78 -19.27
N GLU A 226 11.31 2.63 -19.60
CA GLU A 226 10.82 2.77 -20.98
C GLU A 226 9.62 3.74 -21.03
N ARG A 227 9.54 4.52 -22.11
CA ARG A 227 8.32 5.27 -22.42
C ARG A 227 7.24 4.27 -22.82
N LEU A 228 6.02 4.39 -22.30
CA LEU A 228 4.91 3.54 -22.75
C LEU A 228 4.73 3.71 -24.26
N PRO A 229 4.91 2.67 -25.08
CA PRO A 229 4.69 2.78 -26.51
C PRO A 229 3.19 2.93 -26.81
N GLY A 230 2.83 3.61 -27.90
CA GLY A 230 1.46 3.72 -28.40
C GLY A 230 0.48 4.48 -27.49
N GLU A 231 -0.79 4.49 -27.86
CA GLU A 231 -1.87 5.16 -27.12
C GLU A 231 -2.86 4.13 -26.52
N PRO A 232 -3.62 4.48 -25.47
CA PRO A 232 -3.56 5.75 -24.74
C PRO A 232 -2.40 5.79 -23.72
N GLN A 233 -1.83 6.96 -23.49
CA GLN A 233 -0.83 7.18 -22.43
C GLN A 233 -1.50 7.23 -21.04
N THR A 234 -1.65 6.07 -20.38
CA THR A 234 -2.32 5.97 -19.06
C THR A 234 -1.53 5.15 -18.06
N ASN A 235 -1.79 5.39 -16.77
CA ASN A 235 -1.15 4.63 -15.68
C ASN A 235 -1.41 3.13 -15.80
N GLN A 236 -2.68 2.73 -15.92
CA GLN A 236 -3.08 1.31 -15.96
C GLN A 236 -2.44 0.54 -17.12
N ARG A 237 -2.23 1.22 -18.25
CA ARG A 237 -1.59 0.62 -19.42
C ARG A 237 -0.08 0.52 -19.24
N ALA A 238 0.56 1.51 -18.60
CA ALA A 238 1.97 1.44 -18.22
C ALA A 238 2.25 0.29 -17.23
N GLU A 239 1.40 0.11 -16.22
CA GLU A 239 1.49 -0.99 -15.26
C GLU A 239 1.45 -2.37 -15.93
N LEU A 240 0.50 -2.58 -16.83
CA LEU A 240 0.38 -3.84 -17.58
C LEU A 240 1.56 -4.06 -18.52
N MET A 241 2.05 -2.98 -19.16
CA MET A 241 3.23 -3.05 -20.01
C MET A 241 4.50 -3.38 -19.20
N ALA A 242 4.64 -2.86 -17.98
CA ALA A 242 5.75 -3.19 -17.09
C ALA A 242 5.81 -4.70 -16.80
N ILE A 243 4.65 -5.31 -16.48
CA ILE A 243 4.54 -6.77 -16.32
C ILE A 243 4.91 -7.50 -17.61
N LEU A 244 4.42 -7.04 -18.76
CA LEU A 244 4.73 -7.65 -20.05
C LEU A 244 6.24 -7.63 -20.35
N ARG A 245 6.89 -6.48 -20.18
CA ARG A 245 8.35 -6.33 -20.36
C ARG A 245 9.14 -7.20 -19.39
N ALA A 246 8.70 -7.28 -18.12
CA ALA A 246 9.34 -8.16 -17.14
C ALA A 246 9.35 -9.62 -17.62
N LEU A 247 8.23 -10.11 -18.16
CA LEU A 247 8.13 -11.48 -18.68
C LEU A 247 8.85 -11.69 -20.02
N GLU A 248 9.00 -10.65 -20.84
CA GLU A 248 9.80 -10.68 -22.08
C GLU A 248 11.30 -10.80 -21.79
N ILE A 249 11.77 -10.11 -20.75
CA ILE A 249 13.19 -10.04 -20.39
C ILE A 249 13.60 -11.24 -19.51
N ALA A 250 12.69 -11.74 -18.68
CA ALA A 250 12.96 -12.88 -17.80
C ALA A 250 13.21 -14.17 -18.60
N PRO A 251 14.16 -15.03 -18.19
CA PRO A 251 14.35 -16.34 -18.80
C PRO A 251 13.06 -17.17 -18.73
N SER A 252 12.61 -17.71 -19.87
CA SER A 252 11.37 -18.49 -19.95
C SER A 252 11.41 -19.79 -19.15
N THR A 253 12.61 -20.30 -18.85
CA THR A 253 12.87 -21.56 -18.14
C THR A 253 13.21 -21.38 -16.64
N GLN A 254 12.99 -20.18 -16.08
CA GLN A 254 13.22 -19.90 -14.67
C GLN A 254 11.93 -19.42 -14.01
N ASP A 255 11.57 -19.95 -12.83
CA ASP A 255 10.43 -19.45 -12.05
C ASP A 255 10.59 -17.96 -11.71
N VAL A 256 9.50 -17.19 -11.81
CA VAL A 256 9.50 -15.75 -11.48
C VAL A 256 8.43 -15.39 -10.45
N GLN A 257 8.72 -14.36 -9.66
CA GLN A 257 7.76 -13.65 -8.82
C GLN A 257 7.73 -12.19 -9.25
N ILE A 258 6.62 -11.77 -9.87
CA ILE A 258 6.36 -10.38 -10.21
C ILE A 258 5.78 -9.67 -8.99
N VAL A 259 6.38 -8.55 -8.61
CA VAL A 259 5.96 -7.68 -7.52
C VAL A 259 5.46 -6.37 -8.10
N SER A 260 4.24 -5.98 -7.76
CA SER A 260 3.62 -4.75 -8.23
C SER A 260 2.65 -4.23 -7.18
N ASP A 261 2.47 -2.91 -7.11
CA ASP A 261 1.43 -2.30 -6.30
C ASP A 261 0.08 -2.12 -7.02
N SER A 262 0.05 -2.40 -8.33
CA SER A 262 -1.17 -2.37 -9.12
C SER A 262 -1.99 -3.66 -8.95
N GLN A 263 -2.91 -3.63 -7.97
CA GLN A 263 -3.93 -4.69 -7.84
C GLN A 263 -4.74 -4.87 -9.12
N TYR A 264 -4.97 -3.79 -9.86
CA TYR A 264 -5.65 -3.84 -11.15
C TYR A 264 -4.90 -4.76 -12.12
N SER A 265 -3.61 -4.51 -12.34
CA SER A 265 -2.81 -5.29 -13.28
C SER A 265 -2.69 -6.75 -12.85
N ILE A 266 -2.44 -7.00 -11.56
CA ILE A 266 -2.41 -8.36 -11.01
C ILE A 266 -3.73 -9.08 -11.25
N LYS A 267 -4.88 -8.46 -10.94
CA LYS A 267 -6.21 -9.08 -11.16
C LYS A 267 -6.51 -9.29 -12.64
N CYS A 268 -6.11 -8.36 -13.51
CA CYS A 268 -6.23 -8.51 -14.96
C CYS A 268 -5.57 -9.80 -15.45
N VAL A 269 -4.38 -10.14 -14.94
CA VAL A 269 -3.58 -11.26 -15.49
C VAL A 269 -3.74 -12.57 -14.69
N THR A 270 -4.26 -12.51 -13.46
CA THR A 270 -4.46 -13.70 -12.61
C THR A 270 -5.92 -14.15 -12.48
N GLN A 271 -6.90 -13.25 -12.72
CA GLN A 271 -8.31 -13.53 -12.48
C GLN A 271 -9.17 -13.17 -13.69
N TRP A 272 -9.22 -11.89 -14.05
CA TRP A 272 -10.17 -11.40 -15.02
C TRP A 272 -9.83 -11.81 -16.45
N GLY A 273 -8.55 -11.78 -16.83
CA GLY A 273 -8.07 -12.18 -18.15
C GLY A 273 -8.41 -13.63 -18.50
N LEU A 274 -8.38 -14.53 -17.51
CA LEU A 274 -8.75 -15.93 -17.69
C LEU A 274 -10.25 -16.09 -18.01
N SER A 275 -11.10 -15.26 -17.40
CA SER A 275 -12.53 -15.22 -17.68
C SER A 275 -12.82 -14.50 -19.00
N TRP A 276 -12.11 -13.41 -19.28
CA TRP A 276 -12.24 -12.65 -20.53
C TRP A 276 -11.84 -13.48 -21.74
N GLU A 277 -10.79 -14.28 -21.65
CA GLU A 277 -10.39 -15.18 -22.74
C GLU A 277 -11.50 -16.18 -23.10
N LYS A 278 -12.22 -16.68 -22.10
CA LYS A 278 -13.34 -17.63 -22.29
C LYS A 278 -14.61 -16.97 -22.84
N ASN A 279 -14.83 -15.69 -22.54
CA ASN A 279 -16.06 -14.98 -22.89
C ASN A 279 -15.94 -14.09 -24.13
N GLY A 280 -14.87 -14.25 -24.92
CA GLY A 280 -14.64 -13.45 -26.12
C GLY A 280 -14.21 -12.01 -25.83
N TRP A 281 -13.57 -11.78 -24.69
CA TRP A 281 -13.02 -10.50 -24.23
C TRP A 281 -14.06 -9.40 -24.01
N LYS A 282 -15.12 -9.76 -23.30
CA LYS A 282 -16.19 -8.84 -22.91
C LYS A 282 -16.19 -8.59 -21.41
N THR A 283 -16.45 -7.34 -21.03
CA THR A 283 -16.70 -6.94 -19.65
C THR A 283 -18.06 -7.48 -19.17
N ALA A 284 -18.32 -7.45 -17.86
CA ALA A 284 -19.61 -7.85 -17.30
C ALA A 284 -20.79 -7.02 -17.85
N ALA A 285 -20.52 -5.77 -18.26
CA ALA A 285 -21.49 -4.89 -18.91
C ALA A 285 -21.62 -5.15 -20.43
N GLY A 286 -20.95 -6.16 -20.98
CA GLY A 286 -21.00 -6.52 -22.40
C GLY A 286 -20.09 -5.69 -23.32
N GLY A 287 -19.47 -4.63 -22.82
CA GLY A 287 -18.50 -3.81 -23.58
C GLY A 287 -17.12 -4.44 -23.70
N GLU A 288 -16.28 -3.88 -24.56
CA GLU A 288 -14.90 -4.34 -24.79
C GLU A 288 -13.97 -4.08 -23.59
N VAL A 289 -12.97 -4.95 -23.42
CA VAL A 289 -11.95 -4.81 -22.38
C VAL A 289 -10.88 -3.81 -22.84
N LYS A 290 -10.80 -2.65 -22.19
CA LYS A 290 -9.96 -1.50 -22.62
C LYS A 290 -8.47 -1.82 -22.87
N ASN A 291 -7.85 -2.64 -22.03
CA ASN A 291 -6.41 -2.97 -22.11
C ASN A 291 -6.20 -4.43 -22.58
N GLN A 292 -7.14 -4.94 -23.39
CA GLN A 292 -7.14 -6.32 -23.86
C GLN A 292 -5.84 -6.71 -24.58
N ASP A 293 -5.27 -5.80 -25.36
CA ASP A 293 -4.01 -6.01 -26.09
C ASP A 293 -2.88 -6.43 -25.14
N LEU A 294 -2.69 -5.70 -24.04
CA LEU A 294 -1.63 -5.98 -23.07
C LEU A 294 -1.95 -7.19 -22.21
N VAL A 295 -3.20 -7.33 -21.75
CA VAL A 295 -3.58 -8.49 -20.94
C VAL A 295 -3.41 -9.78 -21.74
N ARG A 296 -3.79 -9.80 -23.03
CA ARG A 296 -3.50 -10.92 -23.94
C ARG A 296 -2.01 -11.19 -24.03
N GLY A 297 -1.20 -10.16 -24.25
CA GLY A 297 0.26 -10.29 -24.31
C GLY A 297 0.85 -10.94 -23.07
N VAL A 298 0.43 -10.50 -21.87
CA VAL A 298 0.90 -11.08 -20.60
C VAL A 298 0.46 -12.55 -20.46
N LEU A 299 -0.80 -12.86 -20.76
CA LEU A 299 -1.30 -14.23 -20.67
C LEU A 299 -0.58 -15.19 -21.63
N VAL A 300 -0.23 -14.74 -22.84
CA VAL A 300 0.58 -15.52 -23.78
C VAL A 300 1.93 -15.85 -23.17
N ARG A 301 2.62 -14.87 -22.58
CA ARG A 301 3.92 -15.10 -21.93
C ARG A 301 3.83 -16.04 -20.73
N ILE A 302 2.77 -15.94 -19.93
CA ILE A 302 2.54 -16.88 -18.83
C ILE A 302 2.38 -18.30 -19.37
N LYS A 303 1.57 -18.51 -20.42
CA LYS A 303 1.36 -19.82 -21.04
C LYS A 303 2.64 -20.40 -21.66
N GLU A 304 3.46 -19.58 -22.31
CA GLU A 304 4.76 -19.98 -22.85
C GLU A 304 5.69 -20.48 -21.73
N ARG A 305 5.70 -19.80 -20.58
CA ARG A 305 6.48 -20.19 -19.40
C ARG A 305 5.95 -21.46 -18.74
N ASP A 306 4.63 -21.60 -18.63
CA ASP A 306 4.00 -22.83 -18.13
C ASP A 306 4.35 -24.05 -19.01
N ALA A 307 4.34 -23.88 -20.34
CA ALA A 307 4.76 -24.90 -21.29
C ALA A 307 6.25 -25.27 -21.14
N ALA A 308 7.09 -24.31 -20.74
CA ALA A 308 8.49 -24.50 -20.38
C ALA A 308 8.68 -25.05 -18.95
N ARG A 309 7.60 -25.40 -18.23
CA ARG A 309 7.59 -25.87 -16.85
C ARG A 309 8.12 -24.85 -15.83
N SER A 310 8.02 -23.56 -16.15
CA SER A 310 8.41 -22.46 -15.27
C SER A 310 7.20 -21.67 -14.79
N LYS A 311 7.13 -21.45 -13.48
CA LYS A 311 6.01 -20.79 -12.83
C LYS A 311 6.13 -19.27 -12.90
N THR A 312 4.98 -18.63 -12.98
CA THR A 312 4.85 -17.18 -12.81
C THR A 312 3.94 -16.92 -11.62
N SER A 313 4.48 -16.27 -10.58
CA SER A 313 3.72 -15.88 -9.39
C SER A 313 3.65 -14.36 -9.27
N PHE A 314 2.62 -13.87 -8.57
CA PHE A 314 2.41 -12.44 -8.38
C PHE A 314 2.32 -12.13 -6.88
N GLN A 315 3.00 -11.07 -6.46
CA GLN A 315 2.93 -10.51 -5.12
C GLN A 315 2.45 -9.06 -5.21
N TRP A 316 1.31 -8.78 -4.59
CA TRP A 316 0.90 -7.39 -4.40
C TRP A 316 1.65 -6.77 -3.22
N VAL A 317 2.16 -5.56 -3.43
CA VAL A 317 2.70 -4.71 -2.35
C VAL A 317 1.90 -3.42 -2.29
N LYS A 318 1.87 -2.77 -1.13
CA LYS A 318 1.22 -1.47 -1.04
C LYS A 318 2.10 -0.44 -1.76
N GLY A 319 1.50 0.40 -2.61
CA GLY A 319 2.23 1.47 -3.30
C GLY A 319 2.85 2.44 -2.30
N HIS A 320 4.06 2.91 -2.62
CA HIS A 320 4.91 3.73 -1.75
C HIS A 320 5.19 3.12 -0.35
N ALA A 321 5.09 1.79 -0.21
CA ALA A 321 5.55 1.08 0.99
C ALA A 321 7.07 0.93 1.01
N SER A 322 7.65 0.61 2.17
CA SER A 322 9.10 0.47 2.40
C SER A 322 9.82 -0.66 1.64
N ASP A 323 9.24 -1.19 0.56
CA ASP A 323 9.90 -2.16 -0.32
C ASP A 323 10.84 -1.42 -1.29
N TYR A 324 12.15 -1.61 -1.08
CA TYR A 324 13.19 -0.99 -1.88
C TYR A 324 13.05 -1.27 -3.38
N GLY A 325 12.67 -2.50 -3.76
CA GLY A 325 12.50 -2.87 -5.16
C GLY A 325 11.32 -2.14 -5.82
N ASN A 326 10.23 -1.94 -5.07
CA ASN A 326 9.10 -1.14 -5.56
C ASN A 326 9.49 0.32 -5.77
N HIS A 327 10.25 0.91 -4.85
CA HIS A 327 10.79 2.27 -5.03
C HIS A 327 11.71 2.40 -6.25
N GLN A 328 12.52 1.37 -6.54
CA GLN A 328 13.37 1.38 -7.73
C GLN A 328 12.56 1.24 -9.01
N ALA A 329 11.51 0.41 -9.01
CA ALA A 329 10.59 0.30 -10.14
C ALA A 329 9.84 1.63 -10.40
N ASP A 330 9.34 2.29 -9.36
CA ASP A 330 8.71 3.62 -9.46
C ASP A 330 9.66 4.69 -9.99
N TYR A 331 10.90 4.72 -9.50
CA TYR A 331 11.92 5.61 -10.03
C TYR A 331 12.13 5.39 -11.54
N LEU A 332 12.27 4.13 -11.98
CA LEU A 332 12.44 3.78 -13.39
C LEU A 332 11.21 4.13 -14.23
N ALA A 333 10.00 3.95 -13.71
CA ALA A 333 8.76 4.30 -14.40
C ALA A 333 8.64 5.81 -14.64
N ASN A 334 8.97 6.60 -13.61
CA ASN A 334 9.02 8.06 -13.70
C ASN A 334 10.08 8.55 -14.69
N GLU A 335 11.26 7.92 -14.73
CA GLU A 335 12.28 8.20 -15.75
C GLU A 335 11.80 7.81 -17.16
N GLY A 336 11.10 6.67 -17.29
CA GLY A 336 10.47 6.23 -18.54
C GLY A 336 9.47 7.25 -19.09
N ALA A 337 8.63 7.83 -18.23
CA ALA A 337 7.61 8.81 -18.62
C ALA A 337 8.22 10.11 -19.18
N LYS A 338 9.43 10.46 -18.71
CA LYS A 338 10.19 11.63 -19.17
C LYS A 338 10.90 11.43 -20.51
N LYS A 339 11.00 10.20 -21.00
CA LYS A 339 11.59 9.92 -22.33
C LYS A 339 10.69 10.39 -23.47
N SER A 340 11.31 10.67 -24.61
CA SER A 340 10.60 10.93 -25.87
C SER A 340 9.90 9.66 -26.36
N PRO A 341 8.80 9.78 -27.11
CA PRO A 341 8.21 8.63 -27.81
C PRO A 341 9.26 7.97 -28.70
N VAL A 342 9.27 6.64 -28.73
CA VAL A 342 10.03 5.90 -29.74
C VAL A 342 9.27 6.05 -31.07
N ALA A 343 9.97 6.49 -32.11
CA ALA A 343 9.42 6.78 -33.43
C ALA A 343 8.97 5.53 -34.18
#